data_AF-A0A4Q4WVZ1-F1
#
_entry.id   AF-A0A4Q4WVZ1-F1
#
_cell.length_a   1.000
_cell.length_b   1.000
_cell.length_c   1.000
_cell.angle_alpha   90.00
_cell.angle_beta   90.00
_cell.angle_gamma   90.00
#
_symmetry.space_group_name_H-M   'P 1'
#
loop_
_entity.id
_entity.type
_entity.pdbx_description
1 polymer ?
#
loop_
_entity_poly.entity_id
_entity_poly.type
_entity_poly.pdbx_seq_one_letter_code
_entity_poly.pdbx_strand_id
1 'polypeptide(L)'
;MAAAKGTGFGILSEREIAANVEALIGAGSESTATLLSGVVYLLLRNPDKLVRLTQEVRSASQSEEEITLISVQRLDFMLARLNEMFRPWSLSGTGPSATTWAYGRTHTDSTPQRFLGDAEFATDKVEALQPFSVGTRNCTGRE
;
A
#
# COMPACT_ATOMS: atom_id res chain seq x y z
N MET A 1 -51.34 8.32 10.73
CA MET A 1 -51.23 7.66 9.40
C MET A 1 -49.94 6.87 9.37
N ALA A 2 -49.98 5.71 8.72
CA ALA A 2 -49.20 4.51 9.01
C ALA A 2 -47.67 4.65 8.95
N ALA A 3 -47.02 4.02 9.93
CA ALA A 3 -45.65 3.55 9.84
C ALA A 3 -45.56 2.48 8.74
N ALA A 4 -44.69 2.70 7.75
CA ALA A 4 -44.39 1.69 6.73
C ALA A 4 -43.52 0.59 7.34
N LYS A 5 -44.06 -0.63 7.35
CA LYS A 5 -43.40 -1.87 7.75
C LYS A 5 -42.36 -2.26 6.70
N GLY A 6 -41.21 -2.75 7.18
CA GLY A 6 -40.17 -3.34 6.34
C GLY A 6 -40.63 -4.62 5.63
N THR A 7 -40.12 -4.79 4.42
CA THR A 7 -40.14 -6.04 3.66
C THR A 7 -38.87 -6.13 2.80
N GLY A 8 -38.05 -7.14 3.06
CA GLY A 8 -37.09 -7.74 2.10
C GLY A 8 -35.79 -6.97 1.82
N PHE A 9 -34.64 -7.54 2.21
CA PHE A 9 -33.28 -7.19 1.76
C PHE A 9 -33.04 -5.67 1.60
N GLY A 10 -33.00 -4.98 2.75
CA GLY A 10 -33.11 -3.52 2.86
C GLY A 10 -32.02 -2.74 2.11
N ILE A 11 -32.47 -1.96 1.13
CA ILE A 11 -31.71 -0.91 0.45
C ILE A 11 -31.27 0.10 1.52
N LEU A 12 -29.97 0.36 1.62
CA LEU A 12 -29.37 1.31 2.58
C LEU A 12 -30.13 2.64 2.59
N SER A 13 -30.42 3.19 3.77
CA SER A 13 -30.98 4.53 3.87
C SER A 13 -29.99 5.58 3.35
N GLU A 14 -30.48 6.75 2.92
CA GLU A 14 -29.62 7.84 2.42
C GLU A 14 -28.52 8.21 3.43
N ARG A 15 -28.83 8.18 4.73
CA ARG A 15 -27.85 8.42 5.80
C ARG A 15 -26.79 7.32 5.89
N GLU A 16 -27.18 6.06 5.75
CA GLU A 16 -26.23 4.93 5.74
C GLU A 16 -25.37 4.93 4.48
N ILE A 17 -25.94 5.31 3.32
CA ILE A 17 -25.19 5.51 2.09
C ILE A 17 -24.15 6.62 2.29
N ALA A 18 -24.57 7.78 2.81
CA ALA A 18 -23.68 8.90 3.06
C ALA A 18 -22.53 8.52 4.03
N ALA A 19 -22.85 7.85 5.14
CA ALA A 19 -21.85 7.39 6.11
C ALA A 19 -20.85 6.38 5.51
N ASN A 20 -21.33 5.44 4.69
CA ASN A 20 -20.46 4.47 4.03
C ASN A 20 -19.54 5.14 3.00
N VAL A 21 -20.06 6.09 2.22
CA VAL A 21 -19.28 6.83 1.22
C VAL A 21 -18.21 7.67 1.90
N GLU A 22 -18.54 8.37 2.98
CA GLU A 22 -17.58 9.15 3.77
C GLU A 22 -16.45 8.26 4.30
N ALA A 23 -16.79 7.10 4.86
CA ALA A 23 -15.81 6.13 5.33
C ALA A 23 -14.90 5.62 4.19
N LEU A 24 -15.44 5.32 3.02
CA LEU A 24 -14.66 4.85 1.86
C LEU A 24 -13.73 5.94 1.31
N ILE A 25 -14.21 7.18 1.17
CA ILE A 25 -13.43 8.30 0.67
C ILE A 25 -12.29 8.63 1.65
N GLY A 26 -12.61 8.72 2.95
CA GLY A 26 -11.61 8.99 3.99
C GLY A 26 -10.54 7.90 4.04
N ALA A 27 -10.96 6.63 4.13
CA ALA A 27 -10.04 5.50 4.20
C ALA A 27 -9.11 5.42 2.96
N GLY A 28 -9.63 5.63 1.74
CA GLY A 28 -8.82 5.56 0.53
C GLY A 28 -7.86 6.75 0.35
N SER A 29 -8.29 7.95 0.73
CA SER A 29 -7.51 9.17 0.53
C SER A 29 -6.35 9.27 1.53
N GLU A 30 -6.62 9.05 2.82
CA GLU A 30 -5.62 9.21 3.88
C GLU A 30 -4.52 8.14 3.79
N SER A 31 -4.88 6.87 3.51
CA SER A 31 -3.91 5.78 3.40
C SER A 31 -3.00 5.95 2.19
N THR A 32 -3.57 6.34 1.03
CA THR A 32 -2.81 6.54 -0.21
C THR A 32 -1.88 7.74 -0.11
N ALA A 33 -2.36 8.86 0.43
CA ALA A 33 -1.56 10.05 0.64
C ALA A 33 -0.38 9.79 1.59
N THR A 34 -0.62 9.03 2.67
CA THR A 34 0.43 8.67 3.64
C THR A 34 1.47 7.74 3.01
N LEU A 35 1.04 6.72 2.27
CA LEU A 35 1.94 5.80 1.56
C LEU A 35 2.86 6.54 0.59
N LEU A 36 2.28 7.37 -0.28
CA LEU A 36 3.03 8.14 -1.28
C LEU A 36 4.00 9.11 -0.61
N SER A 37 3.55 9.82 0.42
CA SER A 37 4.40 10.76 1.17
C SER A 37 5.58 10.03 1.82
N GLY A 38 5.35 8.85 2.41
CA GLY A 38 6.38 8.02 3.00
C GLY A 38 7.39 7.48 1.99
N VAL A 39 6.92 7.01 0.83
CA VAL A 39 7.78 6.57 -0.27
C VAL A 39 8.69 7.70 -0.73
N VAL A 40 8.13 8.89 -0.97
CA VAL A 40 8.91 10.07 -1.38
C VAL A 40 9.92 10.44 -0.30
N TYR A 41 9.52 10.48 0.96
CA TYR A 41 10.43 10.74 2.09
C TYR A 41 11.60 9.76 2.13
N LEU A 42 11.33 8.45 2.00
CA LEU A 42 12.38 7.43 2.01
C LEU A 42 13.27 7.53 0.77
N LEU A 43 12.75 7.90 -0.40
CA LEU A 43 13.53 8.14 -1.61
C LEU A 43 14.46 9.35 -1.47
N LEU A 44 13.97 10.45 -0.88
CA LEU A 44 14.80 11.64 -0.63
C LEU A 44 15.92 11.37 0.36
N ARG A 45 15.75 10.41 1.29
CA ARG A 45 16.81 9.94 2.19
C ARG A 45 17.82 8.98 1.53
N ASN A 46 17.50 8.42 0.37
CA ASN A 46 18.32 7.43 -0.33
C ASN A 46 18.46 7.82 -1.81
N PRO A 47 19.35 8.79 -2.12
CA PRO A 47 19.45 9.36 -3.46
C PRO A 47 19.81 8.34 -4.54
N ASP A 48 20.58 7.31 -4.19
CA ASP A 48 20.89 6.16 -5.05
C ASP A 48 19.62 5.44 -5.53
N LYS A 49 18.66 5.23 -4.62
CA LYS A 49 17.39 4.55 -4.90
C LYS A 49 16.45 5.45 -5.71
N LEU A 50 16.48 6.76 -5.46
CA LEU A 50 15.72 7.74 -6.25
C LEU A 50 16.20 7.76 -7.72
N VAL A 51 17.51 7.76 -7.95
CA VAL A 51 18.08 7.71 -9.31
C VAL A 51 17.64 6.43 -10.02
N ARG A 52 17.77 5.27 -9.37
CA ARG A 52 17.37 3.99 -9.94
C ARG A 52 15.87 3.93 -10.29
N LEU A 53 15.00 4.38 -9.39
CA LEU A 53 13.56 4.42 -9.63
C LEU A 53 13.21 5.36 -10.80
N THR A 54 13.85 6.53 -10.84
CA THR A 54 13.63 7.50 -11.91
C THR A 54 14.03 6.93 -13.27
N GLN A 55 15.17 6.22 -13.32
CA GLN A 55 15.62 5.54 -14.53
C GLN A 55 14.63 4.47 -14.96
N GLU A 56 14.18 3.61 -14.05
CA GLU A 56 13.19 2.55 -14.34
C GLU A 56 11.93 3.16 -14.97
N VAL A 57 11.29 4.13 -14.30
CA VAL A 57 10.05 4.76 -14.77
C VAL A 57 10.23 5.47 -16.11
N ARG A 58 11.30 6.25 -16.27
CA ARG A 58 11.54 7.03 -17.50
C ARG A 58 11.98 6.16 -18.67
N SER A 59 12.57 5.00 -18.42
CA SER A 59 12.93 4.04 -19.46
C SER A 59 11.75 3.20 -19.92
N ALA A 60 10.77 2.96 -19.04
CA ALA A 60 9.62 2.12 -19.31
C ALA A 60 8.47 2.84 -20.02
N SER A 61 8.35 4.17 -19.86
CA SER A 61 7.29 4.96 -20.49
C SER A 61 7.85 6.26 -21.06
N GLN A 62 7.66 6.46 -22.37
CA GLN A 62 8.06 7.66 -23.09
C GLN A 62 6.93 8.69 -23.19
N SER A 63 5.67 8.23 -23.13
CA SER A 63 4.49 9.08 -23.14
C SER A 63 3.50 8.70 -22.03
N GLU A 64 2.57 9.61 -21.73
CA GLU A 64 1.55 9.42 -20.68
C GLU A 64 0.57 8.28 -21.04
N GLU A 65 0.26 8.13 -22.33
CA GLU A 65 -0.66 7.11 -22.84
C GLU A 65 -0.13 5.68 -22.66
N GLU A 66 1.18 5.51 -22.53
CA GLU A 66 1.80 4.21 -22.25
C GLU A 66 1.62 3.78 -20.79
N ILE A 67 1.31 4.72 -19.87
CA ILE A 67 1.12 4.46 -18.44
C ILE A 67 -0.25 3.80 -18.21
N THR A 68 -0.28 2.49 -18.41
CA THR A 68 -1.44 1.62 -18.18
C THR A 68 -1.23 0.74 -16.95
N LEU A 69 -2.31 0.21 -16.37
CA LEU A 69 -2.23 -0.71 -15.22
C LEU A 69 -1.28 -1.90 -15.49
N ILE A 70 -1.29 -2.43 -16.72
CA ILE A 70 -0.43 -3.55 -17.13
C ILE A 70 1.04 -3.10 -17.24
N SER A 71 1.30 -1.90 -17.74
CA SER A 71 2.68 -1.38 -17.85
C SER A 71 3.33 -1.19 -16.48
N VAL A 72 2.55 -0.65 -15.52
CA VAL A 72 3.02 -0.33 -14.17
C VAL A 72 3.33 -1.60 -13.37
N GLN A 73 2.63 -2.70 -13.63
CA GLN A 73 2.91 -4.01 -13.02
C GLN A 73 4.30 -4.58 -13.38
N ARG A 74 4.97 -4.05 -14.42
CA ARG A 74 6.31 -4.49 -14.84
C ARG A 74 7.44 -3.71 -14.17
N LEU A 75 7.12 -2.69 -13.36
CA LEU A 75 8.10 -1.85 -12.68
C LEU A 75 8.47 -2.47 -11.33
N ASP A 76 9.33 -3.50 -11.38
CA ASP A 76 9.69 -4.30 -10.22
C ASP A 76 10.32 -3.47 -9.09
N PHE A 77 11.20 -2.52 -9.42
CA PHE A 77 11.85 -1.68 -8.40
C PHE A 77 10.86 -0.70 -7.76
N MET A 78 9.93 -0.14 -8.53
CA MET A 78 8.82 0.67 -8.00
C MET A 78 7.95 -0.14 -7.04
N LEU A 79 7.51 -1.34 -7.44
CA LEU A 79 6.70 -2.22 -6.59
C LEU A 79 7.47 -2.64 -5.32
N ALA A 80 8.75 -2.98 -5.45
CA ALA A 80 9.63 -3.27 -4.32
C ALA A 80 9.72 -2.07 -3.37
N ARG A 81 9.73 -0.84 -3.88
CA ARG A 81 9.77 0.37 -3.04
C ARG A 81 8.47 0.61 -2.29
N LEU A 82 7.32 0.38 -2.93
CA LEU A 82 6.01 0.44 -2.27
C LEU A 82 5.91 -0.60 -1.15
N ASN A 83 6.29 -1.84 -1.43
CA ASN A 83 6.32 -2.91 -0.43
C ASN A 83 7.25 -2.59 0.74
N GLU A 84 8.39 -1.97 0.45
CA GLU A 84 9.33 -1.55 1.49
C GLU A 84 8.80 -0.44 2.39
N MET A 85 7.91 0.43 1.90
CA MET A 85 7.25 1.45 2.73
C MET A 85 6.24 0.84 3.73
N PHE A 86 5.64 -0.30 3.42
CA PHE A 86 4.72 -0.97 4.34
C PHE A 86 5.41 -1.65 5.52
N ARG A 87 6.74 -1.85 5.48
CA ARG A 87 7.48 -2.53 6.54
C ARG A 87 7.58 -1.72 7.84
N PRO A 88 8.00 -0.44 7.81
CA PRO A 88 8.20 0.33 9.05
C PRO A 88 6.88 0.89 9.59
N TRP A 89 5.92 1.17 8.71
CA TRP A 89 4.60 1.69 9.05
C TRP A 89 3.53 0.70 8.59
N SER A 90 3.02 -0.11 9.51
CA SER A 90 1.67 -0.64 9.32
C SER A 90 0.73 0.57 9.34
N LEU A 91 0.26 1.00 8.16
CA LEU A 91 -0.62 2.17 8.01
C LEU A 91 -1.95 2.02 8.77
N SER A 92 -2.26 0.82 9.24
CA SER A 92 -3.44 0.52 10.07
C SER A 92 -3.30 0.91 11.54
N GLY A 93 -2.21 1.57 11.96
CA GLY A 93 -2.03 2.01 13.36
C GLY A 93 -1.87 0.88 14.37
N THR A 94 -1.91 -0.39 13.93
CA THR A 94 -1.18 -1.43 14.61
C THR A 94 0.28 -1.00 14.58
N GLY A 95 0.98 -1.08 15.71
CA GLY A 95 2.35 -0.62 15.83
C GLY A 95 3.30 -1.24 14.77
N PRO A 96 4.62 -0.98 14.85
CA PRO A 96 5.58 -1.62 13.96
C PRO A 96 5.22 -3.10 13.82
N SER A 97 5.05 -3.55 12.58
CA SER A 97 4.65 -4.93 12.30
C SER A 97 5.55 -5.84 13.13
N ALA A 98 5.02 -6.90 13.73
CA ALA A 98 5.81 -7.77 14.60
C ALA A 98 7.11 -8.26 13.92
N THR A 99 7.15 -8.23 12.57
CA THR A 99 8.32 -8.46 11.73
C THR A 99 9.46 -7.44 11.91
N THR A 100 9.18 -6.15 12.17
CA THR A 100 10.20 -5.10 12.35
C THR A 100 10.99 -5.29 13.66
N TRP A 101 10.36 -5.78 14.73
CA TRP A 101 11.08 -6.10 15.98
C TRP A 101 11.68 -7.51 15.97
N ALA A 102 11.05 -8.48 15.29
CA ALA A 102 11.53 -9.86 15.25
C ALA A 102 12.84 -10.07 14.47
N TYR A 103 13.24 -9.11 13.62
CA TYR A 103 14.40 -9.27 12.72
C TYR A 103 15.59 -8.31 12.97
N GLY A 104 15.58 -7.54 14.06
CA GLY A 104 16.72 -6.71 14.46
C GLY A 104 17.11 -5.59 13.47
N ARG A 105 16.28 -5.30 12.46
CA ARG A 105 16.52 -4.23 11.47
C ARG A 105 15.67 -3.01 11.78
N THR A 106 16.32 -1.85 11.88
CA THR A 106 15.66 -0.59 12.20
C THR A 106 14.79 -0.10 11.04
N HIS A 107 13.80 0.74 11.36
CA HIS A 107 12.96 1.43 10.37
C HIS A 107 13.76 2.29 9.36
N THR A 108 15.01 2.62 9.69
CA THR A 108 15.90 3.44 8.86
C THR A 108 16.55 2.66 7.72
N ASP A 109 16.61 1.33 7.82
CA ASP A 109 17.18 0.47 6.79
C ASP A 109 16.11 0.15 5.74
N SER A 110 15.92 1.06 4.78
CA SER A 110 14.96 0.87 3.68
C SER A 110 15.69 0.33 2.45
N THR A 111 15.72 -0.99 2.27
CA THR A 111 16.35 -1.75 1.19
C THR A 111 15.29 -2.46 0.33
N PRO A 112 14.82 -1.84 -0.77
CA PRO A 112 13.87 -2.45 -1.71
C PRO A 112 14.39 -3.75 -2.34
N GLN A 113 15.71 -3.88 -2.44
CA GLN A 113 16.46 -5.05 -2.92
C GLN A 113 15.93 -6.41 -2.42
N ARG A 114 15.42 -6.43 -1.19
CA ARG A 114 14.86 -7.63 -0.56
C ARG A 114 13.66 -8.23 -1.30
N PHE A 115 12.87 -7.41 -1.99
CA PHE A 115 11.72 -7.87 -2.77
C PHE A 115 12.11 -8.26 -4.19
N LEU A 116 13.38 -8.04 -4.57
CA LEU A 116 13.93 -8.35 -5.89
C LEU A 116 14.70 -9.68 -5.92
N GLY A 117 14.75 -10.41 -4.80
CA GLY A 117 15.36 -11.74 -4.72
C GLY A 117 16.88 -11.74 -4.48
N ASP A 118 17.45 -10.65 -3.94
CA ASP A 118 18.88 -10.62 -3.60
C ASP A 118 19.24 -11.69 -2.56
N ALA A 119 20.37 -12.37 -2.77
CA ALA A 119 20.80 -13.53 -1.97
C ALA A 119 21.00 -13.20 -0.48
N GLU A 120 21.33 -11.95 -0.16
CA GLU A 120 21.44 -11.45 1.21
C GLU A 120 20.12 -11.59 2.00
N PHE A 121 18.99 -11.56 1.29
CA PHE A 121 17.64 -11.59 1.86
C PHE A 121 16.92 -12.92 1.65
N ALA A 122 17.64 -13.98 1.28
CA ALA A 122 17.06 -15.30 1.03
C ALA A 122 16.33 -15.91 2.24
N THR A 123 16.66 -15.48 3.46
CA THR A 123 16.00 -15.91 4.69
C THR A 123 14.75 -15.09 5.05
N ASP A 124 14.50 -14.00 4.33
CA ASP A 124 13.39 -13.11 4.64
C ASP A 124 12.06 -13.70 4.16
N LYS A 125 11.08 -13.72 5.06
CA LYS A 125 9.71 -14.16 4.76
C LYS A 125 8.89 -12.98 4.29
N VAL A 126 9.03 -12.61 3.02
CA VAL A 126 8.31 -11.48 2.43
C VAL A 126 6.79 -11.65 2.47
N GLU A 127 6.31 -12.90 2.50
CA GLU A 127 4.88 -13.25 2.59
C GLU A 127 4.27 -12.92 3.95
N ALA A 128 5.10 -12.76 4.99
CA ALA A 128 4.62 -12.34 6.31
C ALA A 128 4.21 -10.86 6.33
N LEU A 129 4.58 -10.08 5.31
CA LEU A 129 4.13 -8.70 5.14
C LEU A 129 2.68 -8.69 4.65
N GLN A 130 1.75 -8.37 5.55
CA GLN A 130 0.30 -8.31 5.27
C GLN A 130 -0.24 -6.88 5.51
N PRO A 131 0.10 -5.91 4.64
CA PRO A 131 -0.21 -4.50 4.85
C PRO A 131 -1.71 -4.20 4.78
N PHE A 132 -2.46 -5.07 4.10
CA PHE A 132 -3.90 -4.95 3.91
C PHE A 132 -4.70 -5.90 4.82
N SER A 133 -4.07 -6.44 5.87
CA SER A 133 -4.65 -7.46 6.76
C SER A 133 -5.05 -8.75 6.01
N VAL A 134 -5.54 -9.75 6.76
CA VAL A 134 -6.00 -11.05 6.24
C VAL A 134 -7.33 -11.44 6.88
N GLY A 135 -8.12 -12.28 6.19
CA GLY A 135 -9.40 -12.79 6.69
C GLY A 135 -10.61 -11.92 6.31
N THR A 136 -11.74 -12.12 7.01
CA THR A 136 -13.05 -11.52 6.68
C THR A 136 -13.13 -10.00 6.90
N ARG A 137 -12.09 -9.41 7.48
CA ARG A 137 -11.95 -7.97 7.77
C ARG A 137 -10.67 -7.40 7.14
N ASN A 138 -10.28 -7.92 5.99
CA ASN A 138 -9.18 -7.35 5.21
C ASN A 138 -9.57 -6.00 4.60
N CYS A 139 -8.57 -5.26 4.09
CA CYS A 139 -8.80 -3.99 3.39
C CYS A 139 -9.69 -4.21 2.17
N THR A 140 -10.78 -3.45 2.07
CA THR A 140 -11.68 -3.47 0.91
C THR A 140 -11.08 -2.76 -0.31
N GLY A 141 -10.14 -1.84 -0.10
CA GLY A 141 -9.44 -1.09 -1.16
C GLY A 141 -8.06 -1.65 -1.49
N ARG A 142 -7.89 -2.97 -1.44
CA ARG A 142 -6.59 -3.63 -1.72
C ARG A 142 -6.23 -3.66 -3.21
N GLU A 143 -7.23 -3.76 -4.09
CA GLU A 143 -7.07 -3.96 -5.54
C GLU A 143 -7.07 -2.63 -6.31
#